data_AF-A0A960XSH5-F1
#
_entry.id   AF-A0A960XSH5-F1
#
_cell.length_a   1.000
_cell.length_b   1.000
_cell.length_c   1.000
_cell.angle_alpha   90.00
_cell.angle_beta   90.00
_cell.angle_gamma   90.00
#
_symmetry.space_group_name_H-M   'P 1'
#
loop_
_entity.id
_entity.type
_entity.pdbx_description
1 polymer ?
#
loop_
_entity_poly.entity_id
_entity_poly.type
_entity_poly.pdbx_seq_one_letter_code
_entity_poly.pdbx_strand_id
1 'polypeptide(L)'
;MKRMVDILKRWVSCVVGAWLLVSCGAMSPRWKPVEKVVVPEPREGVPRVLFVGNSFSFGVPRVVAEESIREGSRWDVGRVTRGGWTLEKHVENPETLAAIRNGKWDVVVLQEQSRIPSVPWQRKTRIIPAARKLA
;
A
#
# COMPACT_ATOMS: atom_id res chain seq x y z
N MET A 1 -50.56 -32.08 30.42
CA MET A 1 -50.01 -32.29 29.06
C MET A 1 -49.77 -30.99 28.27
N LYS A 2 -50.62 -29.95 28.33
CA LYS A 2 -50.36 -28.67 27.63
C LYS A 2 -49.10 -27.91 28.12
N ARG A 3 -48.87 -27.82 29.44
CA ARG A 3 -47.67 -27.16 30.02
C ARG A 3 -46.31 -27.74 29.59
N MET A 4 -46.24 -29.04 29.27
CA MET A 4 -44.99 -29.69 28.88
C MET A 4 -44.63 -29.40 27.42
N VAL A 5 -45.65 -29.26 26.55
CA VAL A 5 -45.49 -28.88 25.14
C VAL A 5 -45.14 -27.39 25.02
N ASP A 6 -45.68 -26.54 25.90
CA ASP A 6 -45.37 -25.09 25.92
C ASP A 6 -43.93 -24.81 26.39
N ILE A 7 -43.41 -25.62 27.33
CA ILE A 7 -42.00 -25.54 27.75
C ILE A 7 -41.07 -26.02 26.62
N LEU A 8 -41.43 -27.09 25.91
CA LEU A 8 -40.64 -27.59 24.77
C LEU A 8 -40.59 -26.58 23.61
N LYS A 9 -41.71 -25.93 23.28
CA LYS A 9 -41.80 -24.89 22.24
C LYS A 9 -40.96 -23.66 22.58
N ARG A 10 -40.87 -23.31 23.87
CA ARG A 10 -40.11 -22.15 24.35
C ARG A 10 -38.59 -22.39 24.32
N TRP A 11 -38.15 -23.63 24.53
CA TRP A 11 -36.76 -24.04 24.36
C TRP A 11 -36.34 -24.13 22.89
N VAL A 12 -37.18 -24.66 22.00
CA VAL A 12 -36.90 -24.71 20.55
C VAL A 12 -36.81 -23.29 19.96
N SER A 13 -37.64 -22.35 20.43
CA SER A 13 -37.59 -20.95 19.99
C SER A 13 -36.31 -20.22 20.44
N CYS A 14 -35.79 -20.51 21.64
CA CYS A 14 -34.54 -19.92 22.13
C CYS A 14 -33.29 -20.47 21.41
N VAL A 15 -33.29 -21.74 21.00
CA VAL A 15 -32.15 -22.34 20.28
C VAL A 15 -32.11 -21.88 18.81
N VAL A 16 -33.25 -21.72 18.14
CA VAL A 16 -33.30 -21.19 16.76
C VAL A 16 -33.01 -19.68 16.71
N GLY A 17 -33.46 -18.91 17.71
CA GLY A 17 -33.16 -17.47 17.81
C GLY A 17 -31.69 -17.15 18.12
N ALA A 18 -30.98 -18.03 18.82
CA ALA A 18 -29.57 -17.83 19.17
C ALA A 18 -28.60 -18.11 18.00
N TRP A 19 -29.01 -18.89 16.99
CA TRP A 19 -28.18 -19.16 15.80
C TRP A 19 -28.30 -18.09 14.70
N LEU A 20 -29.26 -17.15 14.81
CA LEU A 20 -29.40 -16.03 13.87
C LEU A 20 -28.71 -14.73 14.31
N LEU A 21 -28.04 -14.72 15.48
CA LEU A 21 -27.32 -13.55 16.00
C LEU A 21 -25.80 -13.74 16.14
N VAL A 22 -25.23 -14.80 15.55
CA VAL A 22 -23.77 -15.03 15.47
C VAL A 22 -23.30 -15.14 14.02
N SER A 23 -23.87 -14.30 13.14
CA SER A 23 -23.32 -14.06 11.80
C SER A 23 -23.09 -12.57 11.53
N CYS A 24 -22.47 -11.89 12.50
CA CYS A 24 -21.47 -10.88 12.17
C CYS A 24 -20.11 -11.59 12.18
N GLY A 25 -20.00 -12.61 11.32
CA GLY A 25 -18.76 -13.28 11.03
C GLY A 25 -17.85 -12.26 10.35
N ALA A 26 -16.93 -11.71 11.14
CA ALA A 26 -15.60 -11.34 10.72
C ALA A 26 -15.51 -10.83 9.26
N MET A 27 -16.06 -9.65 9.00
CA MET A 27 -15.45 -8.79 7.98
C MET A 27 -14.17 -8.22 8.61
N SER A 28 -13.21 -9.13 8.85
CA SER A 28 -11.82 -8.76 8.92
C SER A 28 -11.57 -7.82 7.75
N PRO A 29 -10.86 -6.69 7.94
CA PRO A 29 -10.35 -5.96 6.79
C PRO A 29 -9.72 -7.04 5.92
N ARG A 30 -10.23 -7.23 4.69
CA ARG A 30 -9.62 -8.15 3.73
C ARG A 30 -8.25 -7.56 3.47
N TRP A 31 -7.31 -7.92 4.33
CA TRP A 31 -5.92 -7.61 4.24
C TRP A 31 -5.51 -8.30 2.94
N LYS A 32 -5.56 -7.54 1.86
CA LYS A 32 -4.81 -7.90 0.68
C LYS A 32 -3.37 -7.92 1.18
N PRO A 33 -2.62 -9.01 0.95
CA PRO A 33 -1.19 -9.01 1.19
C PRO A 33 -0.64 -7.70 0.63
N VAL A 34 0.23 -7.03 1.40
CA VAL A 34 0.94 -5.84 0.93
C VAL A 34 1.33 -6.11 -0.50
N GLU A 35 0.83 -5.27 -1.42
CA GLU A 35 1.12 -5.41 -2.83
C GLU A 35 2.64 -5.49 -2.95
N LYS A 36 3.14 -6.68 -3.30
CA LYS A 36 4.57 -6.96 -3.31
C LYS A 36 5.22 -5.89 -4.18
N VAL A 37 6.33 -5.33 -3.72
CA VAL A 37 7.12 -4.40 -4.52
C VAL A 37 7.44 -5.10 -5.85
N VAL A 38 6.86 -4.60 -6.94
CA VAL A 38 7.12 -5.12 -8.28
C VAL A 38 8.37 -4.43 -8.79
N VAL A 39 9.50 -5.11 -8.71
CA VAL A 39 10.77 -4.68 -9.30
C VAL A 39 11.00 -5.54 -10.54
N PRO A 40 10.91 -4.99 -11.77
CA PRO A 40 11.30 -5.72 -12.97
C PRO A 40 12.82 -6.01 -12.95
N GLU A 41 13.25 -7.12 -13.54
CA GLU A 41 14.67 -7.49 -13.58
C GLU A 41 15.51 -6.54 -14.47
N PRO A 42 16.79 -6.31 -14.13
CA PRO A 42 17.89 -5.88 -14.98
C PRO A 42 17.76 -5.94 -16.51
N ARG A 43 17.48 -4.87 -17.26
CA ARG A 43 17.67 -4.90 -18.74
C ARG A 43 18.73 -3.89 -19.17
N GLU A 44 19.73 -4.34 -19.93
CA GLU A 44 20.78 -3.45 -20.43
C GLU A 44 20.22 -2.39 -21.37
N GLY A 45 20.66 -1.14 -21.20
CA GLY A 45 20.27 -0.01 -22.03
C GLY A 45 18.82 0.46 -21.84
N VAL A 46 18.06 -0.12 -20.90
CA VAL A 46 16.68 0.30 -20.60
C VAL A 46 16.67 1.21 -19.38
N PRO A 47 16.11 2.43 -19.46
CA PRO A 47 15.96 3.30 -18.30
C PRO A 47 15.07 2.68 -17.22
N ARG A 48 15.51 2.79 -15.96
CA ARG A 48 14.86 2.21 -14.78
C ARG A 48 14.47 3.29 -13.79
N VAL A 49 13.19 3.35 -13.45
CA VAL A 49 12.62 4.38 -12.56
C VAL A 49 11.87 3.74 -11.39
N LEU A 50 12.22 4.12 -10.15
CA LEU A 50 11.46 3.74 -8.96
C LEU A 50 10.67 4.92 -8.42
N PHE A 51 9.37 4.72 -8.19
CA PHE A 51 8.54 5.68 -7.45
C PHE A 51 8.37 5.26 -6.00
N VAL A 52 8.82 6.08 -5.05
CA VAL A 52 8.60 5.90 -3.61
C VAL A 52 7.64 6.97 -3.11
N GLY A 53 6.53 6.57 -2.48
CA GLY A 53 5.55 7.54 -2.01
C GLY A 53 4.27 6.93 -1.47
N ASN A 54 3.14 7.60 -1.72
CA ASN A 54 1.85 7.25 -1.14
C ASN A 54 0.73 7.26 -2.19
N SER A 55 -0.51 7.39 -1.71
CA SER A 55 -1.72 7.35 -2.53
C SER A 55 -1.75 8.38 -3.66
N PHE A 56 -0.99 9.47 -3.54
CA PHE A 56 -0.85 10.48 -4.60
C PHE A 56 -0.02 9.99 -5.79
N SER A 57 0.75 8.91 -5.62
CA SER A 57 1.58 8.30 -6.66
C SER A 57 1.09 6.91 -7.09
N PHE A 58 -0.13 6.49 -6.76
CA PHE A 58 -0.61 5.15 -7.15
C PHE A 58 -0.75 4.96 -8.67
N GLY A 59 -1.25 5.97 -9.40
CA GLY A 59 -1.45 5.87 -10.85
C GLY A 59 -0.25 6.32 -11.69
N VAL A 60 0.62 7.17 -11.14
CA VAL A 60 1.71 7.82 -11.90
C VAL A 60 2.71 6.82 -12.50
N PRO A 61 3.21 5.80 -11.77
CA PRO A 61 4.18 4.84 -12.31
C PRO A 61 3.63 4.10 -13.54
N ARG A 62 2.34 3.76 -13.51
CA ARG A 62 1.68 3.06 -14.63
C ARG A 62 1.62 3.95 -15.87
N VAL A 63 1.20 5.21 -15.72
CA VAL A 63 1.13 6.15 -16.85
C VAL A 63 2.52 6.39 -17.43
N VAL A 64 3.55 6.55 -16.60
CA VAL A 64 4.93 6.72 -17.06
C VAL A 64 5.41 5.50 -17.85
N ALA A 65 5.11 4.29 -17.39
CA ALA A 65 5.42 3.07 -18.14
C ALA A 65 4.70 3.04 -19.50
N GLU A 66 3.40 3.34 -19.52
CA GLU A 66 2.59 3.36 -20.75
C GLU A 66 3.08 4.41 -21.76
N GLU A 67 3.41 5.62 -21.32
CA GLU A 67 3.96 6.66 -22.20
C GLU A 67 5.35 6.30 -22.71
N SER A 68 6.22 5.69 -21.88
CA SER A 68 7.54 5.24 -22.34
C SER A 68 7.47 4.19 -23.46
N ILE A 69 6.39 3.40 -23.50
CA ILE A 69 6.14 2.43 -24.57
C ILE A 69 5.71 3.16 -25.85
N ARG A 70 4.86 4.19 -25.74
CA ARG A 70 4.42 5.01 -26.88
C ARG A 70 5.58 5.75 -27.54
N GLU A 71 6.53 6.21 -26.74
CA GLU A 71 7.78 6.84 -27.20
C GLU A 71 8.86 5.84 -27.65
N GLY A 72 8.56 4.52 -27.64
CA GLY A 72 9.44 3.48 -28.17
C GLY A 72 10.61 3.05 -27.26
N SER A 73 10.70 3.54 -26.02
CA SER A 73 11.82 3.24 -25.11
C SER A 73 11.52 2.09 -24.13
N ARG A 74 10.25 1.88 -23.74
CA ARG A 74 9.77 0.80 -22.84
C ARG A 74 10.55 0.69 -21.51
N TRP A 75 10.49 1.74 -20.70
CA TRP A 75 11.20 1.84 -19.41
C TRP A 75 10.75 0.78 -18.40
N ASP A 76 11.67 0.41 -17.52
CA ASP A 76 11.38 -0.43 -16.36
C ASP A 76 10.92 0.46 -15.20
N VAL A 77 9.62 0.45 -14.91
CA VAL A 77 9.04 1.32 -13.87
C VAL A 77 8.56 0.49 -12.68
N GLY A 78 9.18 0.71 -11.53
CA GLY A 78 8.79 0.12 -10.24
C GLY A 78 8.10 1.11 -9.32
N ARG A 79 7.47 0.61 -8.25
CA ARG A 79 6.95 1.46 -7.18
C ARG A 79 6.98 0.81 -5.80
N VAL A 80 7.20 1.64 -4.78
CA VAL A 80 6.96 1.35 -3.37
C VAL A 80 6.03 2.43 -2.84
N THR A 81 4.73 2.18 -2.92
CA THR A 81 3.71 3.16 -2.52
C THR A 81 2.77 2.62 -1.45
N ARG A 82 2.54 3.40 -0.38
CA ARG A 82 1.62 3.04 0.71
C ARG A 82 0.76 4.22 1.13
N GLY A 83 -0.55 4.02 1.28
CA GLY A 83 -1.50 5.08 1.57
C GLY A 83 -1.15 5.87 2.84
N GLY A 84 -1.09 7.20 2.74
CA GLY A 84 -0.78 8.09 3.87
C GLY A 84 0.66 8.05 4.40
N TRP A 85 1.59 7.41 3.69
CA TRP A 85 2.98 7.35 4.13
C TRP A 85 3.75 8.65 3.88
N THR A 86 4.66 8.95 4.80
CA THR A 86 5.67 10.01 4.68
C THR A 86 7.00 9.41 4.21
N LEU A 87 7.94 10.22 3.73
CA LEU A 87 9.28 9.70 3.41
C LEU A 87 10.01 9.17 4.66
N GLU A 88 9.75 9.74 5.84
CA GLU A 88 10.26 9.22 7.12
C GLU A 88 9.84 7.77 7.36
N LYS A 89 8.57 7.42 7.11
CA LYS A 89 8.09 6.03 7.22
C LYS A 89 8.76 5.10 6.21
N HIS A 90 9.08 5.61 5.02
CA HIS A 90 9.83 4.86 4.02
C HIS A 90 11.28 4.60 4.45
N VAL A 91 11.93 5.55 5.12
CA VAL A 91 13.28 5.37 5.69
C VAL A 91 13.31 4.23 6.70
N GLU A 92 12.27 4.10 7.52
CA GLU A 92 12.16 3.06 8.55
C GLU A 92 11.77 1.69 7.99
N ASN A 93 11.40 1.61 6.71
CA ASN A 93 10.87 0.39 6.12
C ASN A 93 11.97 -0.38 5.35
N PRO A 94 12.35 -1.60 5.81
CA PRO A 94 13.41 -2.38 5.16
C PRO A 94 13.12 -2.75 3.71
N GLU A 95 11.85 -2.97 3.35
CA GLU A 95 11.45 -3.29 1.96
C GLU A 95 11.72 -2.11 1.02
N THR A 96 11.43 -0.88 1.46
CA THR A 96 11.72 0.33 0.68
C THR A 96 13.22 0.48 0.47
N LEU A 97 14.01 0.33 1.54
CA LEU A 97 15.47 0.41 1.46
C LEU A 97 16.06 -0.68 0.54
N ALA A 98 15.56 -1.92 0.64
CA ALA A 98 15.99 -3.00 -0.22
C ALA A 98 15.62 -2.75 -1.69
N ALA A 99 14.41 -2.25 -1.96
CA ALA A 99 13.97 -1.92 -3.31
C ALA A 99 14.86 -0.86 -3.96
N ILE A 100 15.21 0.20 -3.21
CA ILE A 100 16.13 1.25 -3.69
C ILE A 100 17.53 0.67 -3.95
N ARG A 101 18.12 -0.01 -2.96
CA ARG A 101 19.51 -0.47 -3.02
C ARG A 101 19.75 -1.55 -4.06
N ASN A 102 18.80 -2.47 -4.22
CA ASN A 102 19.00 -3.65 -5.06
C ASN A 102 18.47 -3.47 -6.48
N GLY A 103 17.60 -2.48 -6.73
CA GLY A 103 16.88 -2.37 -8.00
C GLY A 103 17.66 -1.74 -9.16
N LYS A 104 18.90 -1.25 -8.92
CA LYS A 104 19.78 -0.61 -9.91
C LYS A 104 19.04 0.45 -10.74
N TRP A 105 18.40 1.39 -10.03
CA TRP A 105 17.58 2.44 -10.65
C TRP A 105 18.45 3.56 -11.19
N ASP A 106 18.12 4.06 -12.38
CA ASP A 106 18.72 5.29 -12.91
C ASP A 106 18.09 6.52 -12.23
N VAL A 107 16.80 6.43 -11.91
CA VAL A 107 16.05 7.50 -11.25
C VAL A 107 15.20 6.94 -10.10
N VAL A 108 15.29 7.58 -8.94
CA VAL A 108 14.38 7.35 -7.83
C VAL A 108 13.55 8.62 -7.60
N VAL A 109 12.25 8.53 -7.83
CA VAL A 109 11.29 9.62 -7.62
C VAL A 109 10.72 9.51 -6.20
N LEU A 110 10.95 10.55 -5.39
CA LEU A 110 10.47 10.61 -4.02
C LEU A 110 9.27 11.55 -3.90
N GLN A 111 8.15 11.02 -3.42
CA GLN A 111 6.94 11.79 -3.16
C GLN A 111 6.60 11.81 -1.66
N GLU A 112 6.54 13.03 -1.10
CA GLU A 112 6.20 13.24 0.31
C GLU A 112 4.68 13.39 0.53
N GLN A 113 4.20 13.14 1.76
CA GLN A 113 2.84 13.35 2.22
C GLN A 113 2.30 14.76 1.91
N SER A 114 1.07 14.81 1.41
CA SER A 114 0.44 15.95 0.73
C SER A 114 0.61 17.33 1.36
N ARG A 115 0.54 17.45 2.70
CA ARG A 115 0.56 18.75 3.38
C ARG A 115 1.94 19.15 3.86
N ILE A 116 2.87 18.20 4.00
CA ILE A 116 4.21 18.47 4.55
C ILE A 116 5.03 19.39 3.62
N PRO A 117 5.03 19.23 2.29
CA PRO A 117 5.76 20.11 1.39
C PRO A 117 5.33 21.58 1.44
N SER A 118 4.08 21.88 1.77
CA SER A 118 3.59 23.28 1.79
C SER A 118 4.13 24.08 2.97
N VAL A 119 4.61 23.42 4.04
CA VAL A 119 5.10 24.07 5.25
C VAL A 119 6.64 24.21 5.21
N PRO A 120 7.22 25.43 5.10
CA PRO A 120 8.66 25.62 4.91
C PRO A 120 9.55 24.95 5.96
N TRP A 121 9.19 25.03 7.23
CA TRP A 121 9.98 24.41 8.30
C TRP A 121 9.96 22.88 8.21
N GLN A 122 8.80 22.28 7.90
CA GLN A 122 8.68 20.83 7.75
C GLN A 122 9.48 20.29 6.55
N ARG A 123 9.63 21.08 5.48
CA ARG A 123 10.56 20.72 4.39
C ARG A 123 11.98 20.50 4.90
N LYS A 124 12.48 21.42 5.75
CA LYS A 124 13.83 21.37 6.30
C LYS A 124 14.00 20.27 7.34
N THR A 125 13.00 20.05 8.20
CA THR A 125 13.13 19.14 9.35
C THR A 125 12.70 17.71 9.06
N ARG A 126 11.82 17.49 8.06
CA ARG A 126 11.25 16.16 7.78
C ARG A 126 11.65 15.65 6.39
N ILE A 127 11.41 16.46 5.35
CA ILE A 127 11.58 16.02 3.96
C ILE A 127 13.04 15.87 3.58
N ILE A 128 13.84 16.94 3.71
CA ILE A 128 15.24 16.93 3.27
C ILE A 128 16.05 15.83 3.99
N PRO A 129 15.94 15.64 5.31
CA PRO A 129 16.64 14.56 6.00
C PRO A 129 16.18 13.17 5.55
N ALA A 130 14.87 12.95 5.37
CA ALA A 130 14.35 11.66 4.93
C ALA A 130 14.79 11.35 3.49
N ALA A 131 14.69 12.32 2.58
CA ALA A 131 15.13 12.18 1.19
C ALA A 131 16.62 11.83 1.09
N ARG A 132 17.47 12.47 1.91
CA ARG A 132 18.91 12.17 1.97
C ARG A 132 19.25 10.76 2.48
N LYS A 133 18.38 10.15 3.27
CA LYS A 133 18.56 8.76 3.73
C LYS A 133 18.08 7.72 2.72
N LEU A 134 17.22 8.14 1.79
CA LEU A 134 16.66 7.29 0.73
C LEU A 134 17.46 7.39 -0.58
N ALA A 135 18.19 8.48 -0.80
CA ALA A 135 19.18 8.62 -1.86
C ALA A 135 20.50 7.95 -1.48
#